data_AF-A0A369IJ02-F1
#
_entry.id   AF-A0A369IJ02-F1
#
_cell.length_a   1.000
_cell.length_b   1.000
_cell.length_c   1.000
_cell.angle_alpha   90.00
_cell.angle_beta   90.00
_cell.angle_gamma   90.00
#
_symmetry.space_group_name_H-M   'P 1'
#
loop_
_entity.id
_entity.type
_entity.pdbx_description
1 polymer ?
#
loop_
_entity_poly.entity_id
_entity_poly.type
_entity_poly.pdbx_seq_one_letter_code
_entity_poly.pdbx_strand_id
1 'polypeptide(L)'
;MENEPVWILITELLESGWEYSVELGRIGNKDTWILKNKEKEVVAYQIAEPEKAPFYNVYCLVEYESENGKESSSPEIIAFLLKGS
;
A
#
# COMPACT_ATOMS: atom_id res chain seq x y z
N MET A 1 21.50 11.65 5.05
CA MET A 1 20.19 12.28 4.89
C MET A 1 19.19 11.29 5.41
N GLU A 2 18.44 11.64 6.45
CA GLU A 2 17.28 10.84 6.87
C GLU A 2 16.26 10.94 5.73
N ASN A 3 15.74 9.81 5.26
CA ASN A 3 14.69 9.82 4.26
C ASN A 3 13.39 10.20 4.96
N GLU A 4 12.85 11.38 4.67
CA GLU A 4 11.57 11.79 5.23
C GLU A 4 10.45 10.89 4.68
N PRO A 5 9.50 10.42 5.53
CA PRO A 5 8.35 9.66 5.06
C PRO A 5 7.51 10.45 4.06
N VAL A 6 7.04 9.78 3.00
CA VAL A 6 6.27 10.42 1.92
C VAL A 6 4.87 9.84 1.82
N TRP A 7 3.87 10.71 1.66
CA TRP A 7 2.51 10.30 1.31
C TRP A 7 2.38 10.10 -0.19
N ILE A 8 1.95 8.91 -0.60
CA ILE A 8 1.70 8.55 -2.00
C ILE A 8 0.33 7.89 -2.15
N LEU A 9 -0.29 7.96 -3.32
CA LEU A 9 -1.50 7.18 -3.57
C LEU A 9 -1.16 5.69 -3.65
N ILE A 10 -2.02 4.82 -3.13
CA ILE A 10 -1.80 3.36 -3.25
C ILE A 10 -1.80 2.93 -4.72
N THR A 11 -2.54 3.60 -5.60
CA THR A 11 -2.48 3.32 -7.04
C THR A 11 -1.11 3.65 -7.64
N GLU A 12 -0.51 4.77 -7.24
CA GLU A 12 0.85 5.16 -7.68
C GLU A 12 1.90 4.21 -7.11
N LEU A 13 1.72 3.76 -5.86
CA LEU A 13 2.55 2.74 -5.22
C LEU A 13 2.56 1.43 -6.03
N LEU A 14 1.41 0.99 -6.54
CA LEU A 14 1.33 -0.25 -7.33
C LEU A 14 1.95 -0.11 -8.72
N GLU A 15 2.01 1.12 -9.25
CA GLU A 15 2.63 1.44 -10.54
C GLU A 15 4.14 1.69 -10.43
N SER A 16 4.66 2.00 -9.23
CA SER A 16 6.06 2.36 -9.01
C SER A 16 7.05 1.20 -9.16
N GLY A 17 6.55 -0.03 -9.34
CA GLY A 17 7.36 -1.24 -9.40
C GLY A 17 7.88 -1.70 -8.04
N TRP A 18 7.45 -1.05 -6.95
CA TRP A 18 7.68 -1.58 -5.61
C TRP A 18 6.87 -2.86 -5.45
N GLU A 19 7.42 -3.83 -4.70
CA GLU A 19 6.87 -5.17 -4.55
C GLU A 19 5.63 -5.18 -3.63
N TYR A 20 4.62 -4.40 -4.01
CA TYR A 20 3.27 -4.44 -3.45
C TYR A 20 2.33 -5.03 -4.48
N SER A 21 1.36 -5.81 -3.99
CA SER A 21 0.36 -6.42 -4.86
C SER A 21 -1.02 -6.34 -4.25
N VAL A 22 -2.02 -6.27 -5.11
CA VAL A 22 -3.42 -6.31 -4.71
C VAL A 22 -4.09 -7.55 -5.30
N GLU A 23 -4.83 -8.26 -4.46
CA GLU A 23 -5.69 -9.34 -4.88
C GLU A 23 -7.13 -9.12 -4.42
N LEU A 24 -8.08 -9.71 -5.15
CA LEU A 24 -9.47 -9.78 -4.72
C LEU A 24 -9.67 -11.06 -3.91
N GLY A 25 -10.13 -10.90 -2.67
CA GLY A 25 -10.53 -11.99 -1.79
C GLY A 25 -11.95 -11.81 -1.25
N ARG A 26 -12.33 -12.68 -0.32
CA ARG A 26 -13.65 -12.65 0.32
C ARG A 26 -13.53 -12.75 1.84
N ILE A 27 -14.04 -11.76 2.57
CA ILE A 27 -14.04 -11.71 4.03
C ILE A 27 -15.46 -11.48 4.52
N GLY A 28 -16.01 -12.39 5.32
CA GLY A 28 -17.35 -12.24 5.90
C GLY A 28 -18.45 -12.00 4.85
N ASN A 29 -18.42 -12.75 3.75
CA ASN A 29 -19.30 -12.64 2.57
C ASN A 29 -19.17 -11.35 1.73
N LYS A 30 -18.26 -10.44 2.07
CA LYS A 30 -17.97 -9.25 1.27
C LYS A 30 -16.75 -9.50 0.39
N ASP A 31 -16.82 -9.00 -0.84
CA ASP A 31 -15.65 -8.92 -1.70
C ASP A 31 -14.71 -7.84 -1.15
N THR A 32 -13.42 -8.15 -1.06
CA THR A 32 -12.44 -7.33 -0.35
C THR A 32 -11.15 -7.29 -1.14
N TRP A 33 -10.65 -6.08 -1.41
CA TRP A 33 -9.30 -5.84 -1.89
C TRP A 33 -8.30 -6.04 -0.75
N ILE A 34 -7.28 -6.86 -1.00
CA ILE A 34 -6.24 -7.21 -0.03
C ILE A 34 -4.92 -6.70 -0.59
N LEU A 35 -4.28 -5.78 0.14
CA LEU A 35 -2.94 -5.29 -0.19
C LEU A 35 -1.89 -6.12 0.54
N LYS A 36 -0.88 -6.59 -0.19
CA LYS A 36 0.24 -7.36 0.34
C LYS A 36 1.58 -6.69 0.02
N ASN A 37 2.53 -6.82 0.95
CA ASN A 37 3.93 -6.42 0.74
C ASN A 37 4.71 -7.50 -0.04
N LYS A 38 6.02 -7.28 -0.19
CA LYS A 38 6.94 -8.17 -0.92
C LYS A 38 7.03 -9.57 -0.33
N GLU A 39 6.86 -9.67 0.99
CA GLU A 39 6.90 -10.91 1.75
C GLU A 39 5.55 -11.65 1.72
N LYS A 40 4.58 -11.12 0.95
CA LYS A 40 3.20 -11.59 0.83
C LYS A 40 2.40 -11.45 2.12
N GLU A 41 2.88 -10.65 3.06
CA GLU A 41 2.15 -10.31 4.27
C GLU A 41 1.06 -9.30 3.95
N VAL A 42 -0.08 -9.44 4.62
CA VAL A 42 -1.22 -8.55 4.41
C VAL A 42 -1.01 -7.27 5.21
N VAL A 43 -1.07 -6.13 4.53
CA VAL A 43 -0.88 -4.81 5.15
C VAL A 43 -2.17 -3.98 5.22
N ALA A 44 -3.14 -4.23 4.35
CA ALA A 44 -4.43 -3.55 4.38
C ALA A 44 -5.56 -4.34 3.72
N TYR A 45 -6.78 -4.01 4.15
CA TYR A 45 -8.03 -4.50 3.58
C TYR A 45 -8.93 -3.33 3.19
N GLN A 46 -9.60 -3.43 2.06
CA GLN A 46 -10.67 -2.50 1.66
C GLN A 46 -11.84 -3.29 1.11
N ILE A 47 -13.06 -3.06 1.64
CA ILE A 47 -14.27 -3.64 1.05
C ILE A 47 -14.38 -3.16 -0.40
N ALA A 48 -14.51 -4.09 -1.34
CA ALA A 48 -14.67 -3.76 -2.74
C ALA A 48 -16.02 -3.06 -2.95
N GLU A 49 -15.95 -1.89 -3.59
CA GLU A 49 -17.14 -1.15 -4.00
C GLU A 49 -17.33 -1.33 -5.51
N PRO A 50 -18.58 -1.52 -5.99
CA PRO A 50 -18.85 -1.59 -7.42
C PRO A 50 -18.26 -0.38 -8.15
N GLU A 51 -17.64 -0.64 -9.30
CA GLU A 51 -17.08 0.39 -10.19
C GLU A 51 -15.92 1.23 -9.60
N LYS A 52 -15.43 0.90 -8.40
CA LYS A 52 -14.24 1.54 -7.82
C LYS A 52 -13.00 0.68 -7.99
N ALA A 53 -11.89 1.33 -8.33
CA ALA A 53 -10.57 0.71 -8.34
C ALA A 53 -10.16 0.29 -6.91
N PRO A 54 -9.29 -0.74 -6.78
CA PRO A 54 -8.75 -1.11 -5.48
C PRO A 54 -8.03 0.07 -4.82
N PHE A 55 -8.31 0.29 -3.54
CA PHE A 55 -7.73 1.37 -2.73
C PHE A 55 -7.91 2.76 -3.36
N TYR A 56 -9.02 2.98 -4.07
CA TYR A 56 -9.34 4.28 -4.66
C TYR A 56 -9.32 5.40 -3.61
N ASN A 57 -8.62 6.49 -3.91
CA ASN A 57 -8.46 7.66 -3.02
C ASN A 57 -7.85 7.33 -1.65
N VAL A 58 -7.11 6.23 -1.52
CA VAL A 58 -6.34 5.91 -0.31
C VAL A 58 -4.87 6.29 -0.54
N TYR A 59 -4.35 7.14 0.35
CA TYR A 59 -2.94 7.43 0.46
C TYR A 59 -2.30 6.50 1.50
N CYS A 60 -1.04 6.16 1.28
CA CYS A 60 -0.18 5.53 2.28
C CYS A 60 1.03 6.41 2.58
N LEU A 61 1.48 6.39 3.84
CA LEU A 61 2.74 6.97 4.25
C LEU A 61 3.79 5.87 4.17
N VAL A 62 4.80 6.07 3.33
CA VAL A 62 5.92 5.15 3.17
C VAL A 62 7.17 5.70 3.83
N GLU A 63 7.85 4.86 4.61
CA GLU A 63 9.16 5.12 5.18
C GLU A 63 10.21 4.24 4.48
N TYR A 64 11.39 4.81 4.24
CA TYR A 64 12.50 4.08 3.64
C TYR A 64 13.48 3.72 4.75
N GLU A 65 13.66 2.43 5.01
CA GLU A 65 14.76 2.00 5.87
C GLU A 65 16.09 2.41 5.24
N SER A 66 16.80 3.31 5.91
CA SER A 66 18.19 3.61 5.59
C SER A 66 19.08 2.57 6.27
N GLU A 67 19.23 1.39 5.67
CA GLU A 67 20.26 0.45 6.10
C GLU A 67 21.65 1.05 5.79
N ASN A 68 22.50 1.10 6.82
CA ASN A 68 23.88 1.57 6.79
C ASN A 68 24.69 1.06 5.58
N GLY A 69 24.65 1.79 4.46
CA GLY A 69 25.50 1.57 3.30
C GLY A 69 25.13 0.41 2.37
N LYS A 70 23.90 -0.11 2.38
CA LYS A 70 23.41 -1.07 1.37
C LYS A 70 22.18 -0.53 0.64
N GLU A 71 22.19 -0.62 -0.68
CA GLU A 71 21.11 -0.22 -1.60
C GLU A 71 19.89 -1.17 -1.53
N SER A 72 19.33 -1.42 -0.35
CA SER A 72 18.10 -2.21 -0.20
C SER A 72 17.03 -1.40 0.51
N SER A 73 16.60 -0.30 -0.11
CA SER A 73 15.50 0.52 0.37
C SER A 73 14.18 -0.05 -0.16
N SER A 74 13.66 -1.08 0.51
CA SER A 74 12.26 -1.46 0.32
C SER A 74 11.39 -0.53 1.16
N PRO A 75 10.50 0.27 0.56
CA PRO A 75 9.63 1.15 1.32
C PRO A 75 8.59 0.37 2.11
N GLU A 76 8.38 0.75 3.36
CA GLU A 76 7.37 0.16 4.25
C GLU A 76 6.22 1.12 4.46
N ILE A 77 4.99 0.61 4.38
CA ILE A 77 3.79 1.40 4.70
C ILE A 77 3.61 1.45 6.21
N ILE A 78 3.64 2.67 6.77
CA ILE A 78 3.49 2.90 8.22
C ILE A 78 2.15 3.55 8.58
N ALA A 79 1.45 4.14 7.62
CA ALA A 79 0.13 4.72 7.85
C ALA A 79 -0.72 4.78 6.58
N PHE A 80 -2.04 4.93 6.77
CA PHE A 80 -3.02 5.11 5.70
C PHE A 80 -3.88 6.34 5.94
N LEU A 81 -4.24 7.05 4.87
CA LEU A 81 -5.15 8.19 4.92
C LEU A 81 -6.16 8.09 3.77
N LEU A 82 -7.45 8.10 4.10
CA LEU A 82 -8.52 8.19 3.12
C LEU A 82 -8.73 9.65 2.73
N LYS A 83 -8.67 9.98 1.44
CA LYS A 83 -9.03 11.32 0.95
C LYS A 83 -10.53 11.53 1.16
N GLY A 84 -10.88 12.52 1.98
CA GLY A 84 -12.27 12.93 2.18
C GLY A 84 -12.91 13.38 0.86
N SER A 85 -14.16 12.97 0.66
CA SER A 85 -15.02 13.33 -0.48
C SER A 85 -15.39 14.81 -0.49
#